data_AF-A0A1S4ERV1-F1
#
_entry.id   AF-A0A1S4ERV1-F1
#
_cell.length_a   1.000
_cell.length_b   1.000
_cell.length_c   1.000
_cell.angle_alpha   90.00
_cell.angle_beta   90.00
_cell.angle_gamma   90.00
#
_symmetry.space_group_name_H-M   'P 1'
#
loop_
_entity.id
_entity.type
_entity.pdbx_description
1 polymer ?
#
loop_
_entity_poly.entity_id
_entity_poly.type
_entity_poly.pdbx_seq_one_letter_code
_entity_poly.pdbx_strand_id
1 'polypeptide(L)'
;RLKILNLNNNSLADLPDTIFERSRIRMLEHISLARNQFTEAPLKSLQKQYFFLTSVDLSHNNIENIPSDDSTMVNIKHLDLSFNPLTPQSINNILNEPKTVRALNLAGTNI
;
A
#
# COMPACT_ATOMS: atom_id res chain seq x y z
N ARG A 1 -12.39 -15.78 8.60
CA ARG A 1 -12.44 -14.42 8.03
C ARG A 1 -11.07 -13.79 8.27
N LEU A 2 -10.28 -13.57 7.23
CA LEU A 2 -8.93 -13.02 7.38
C LEU A 2 -9.00 -11.50 7.48
N LYS A 3 -8.40 -10.93 8.52
CA LYS A 3 -8.32 -9.48 8.78
C LYS A 3 -6.91 -8.92 8.62
N ILE A 4 -5.91 -9.73 8.89
CA ILE A 4 -4.50 -9.37 8.87
C ILE A 4 -3.80 -10.32 7.91
N LEU A 5 -3.06 -9.76 6.95
CA LEU A 5 -2.22 -10.50 6.02
C LEU A 5 -0.80 -9.97 6.15
N ASN A 6 0.10 -10.84 6.61
CA ASN A 6 1.52 -10.50 6.72
C ASN A 6 2.29 -11.28 5.65
N LEU A 7 2.90 -10.54 4.73
CA LEU A 7 3.76 -11.02 3.65
C LEU A 7 5.15 -10.37 3.75
N ASN A 8 5.54 -9.92 4.95
CA ASN A 8 6.83 -9.28 5.14
C ASN A 8 8.01 -10.21 4.83
N ASN A 9 9.18 -9.64 4.54
CA ASN A 9 10.42 -10.38 4.30
C ASN A 9 10.28 -11.47 3.22
N ASN A 10 9.71 -11.12 2.08
CA ASN A 10 9.66 -11.99 0.92
C ASN A 10 10.39 -11.33 -0.26
N SER A 11 10.38 -11.99 -1.42
CA SER A 11 10.91 -11.45 -2.67
C SER A 11 9.79 -11.12 -3.65
N LEU A 12 8.67 -10.59 -3.13
CA LEU A 12 7.54 -10.19 -3.95
C LEU A 12 7.89 -8.91 -4.70
N ALA A 13 7.77 -8.92 -6.02
CA ALA A 13 7.89 -7.73 -6.86
C ALA A 13 6.52 -7.21 -7.31
N ASP A 14 5.49 -8.06 -7.29
CA ASP A 14 4.13 -7.72 -7.69
C ASP A 14 3.10 -8.58 -6.93
N LEU A 15 1.84 -8.15 -6.91
CA LEU A 15 0.69 -8.89 -6.41
C LEU A 15 -0.30 -9.13 -7.56
N PRO A 16 -0.64 -10.39 -7.88
CA PRO A 16 -1.60 -10.64 -8.95
C PRO A 16 -2.95 -10.00 -8.61
N ASP A 17 -3.58 -9.36 -9.60
CA ASP A 17 -4.89 -8.68 -9.45
C ASP A 17 -5.98 -9.59 -8.86
N THR A 18 -5.82 -10.90 -9.07
CA THR A 18 -6.75 -11.93 -8.62
C THR A 18 -6.52 -12.40 -7.18
N ILE A 19 -5.46 -11.95 -6.49
CA ILE A 19 -5.13 -12.46 -5.14
C ILE A 19 -6.22 -12.16 -4.10
N PHE A 20 -7.01 -11.12 -4.38
CA PHE A 20 -8.18 -10.73 -3.60
C PHE A 20 -9.50 -10.98 -4.34
N GLU A 21 -9.48 -11.53 -5.56
CA GLU A 21 -10.68 -11.93 -6.29
C GLU A 21 -11.14 -13.32 -5.85
N ARG A 22 -12.31 -13.35 -5.21
CA ARG A 22 -13.16 -14.52 -4.88
C ARG A 22 -12.95 -15.19 -3.50
N SER A 23 -14.03 -15.10 -2.72
CA SER A 23 -14.51 -16.01 -1.66
C SER A 23 -13.68 -16.26 -0.39
N ARG A 24 -12.40 -15.89 -0.30
CA ARG A 24 -11.58 -16.21 0.89
C ARG A 24 -11.19 -15.00 1.75
N ILE A 25 -10.91 -13.85 1.13
CA ILE A 25 -10.46 -12.62 1.83
C ILE A 25 -11.36 -11.48 1.37
N ARG A 26 -12.41 -11.19 2.15
CA ARG A 26 -13.36 -10.09 1.84
C ARG A 26 -13.15 -8.85 2.70
N MET A 27 -12.38 -8.96 3.79
CA MET A 27 -12.39 -8.01 4.91
C MET A 27 -10.98 -7.85 5.46
N LEU A 28 -10.03 -7.56 4.59
CA LEU A 28 -8.67 -7.29 5.03
C LEU A 28 -8.63 -5.88 5.65
N GLU A 29 -8.25 -5.81 6.91
CA GLU A 29 -8.12 -4.56 7.67
C GLU A 29 -6.67 -4.08 7.68
N HIS A 30 -5.72 -5.03 7.71
CA HIS A 30 -4.28 -4.78 7.77
C HIS A 30 -3.52 -5.65 6.77
N ILE A 31 -2.60 -5.04 6.03
CA ILE A 31 -1.64 -5.74 5.18
C ILE A 31 -0.22 -5.22 5.43
N SER A 32 0.73 -6.14 5.63
CA SER A 32 2.17 -5.82 5.62
C SER A 32 2.83 -6.51 4.43
N LEU A 33 3.41 -5.68 3.58
CA LEU A 33 4.23 -6.02 2.42
C LEU A 33 5.66 -5.50 2.62
N ALA A 34 6.04 -5.21 3.87
CA ALA A 34 7.35 -4.66 4.19
C ALA A 34 8.48 -5.59 3.79
N ARG A 35 9.64 -5.03 3.43
CA ARG A 35 10.84 -5.80 3.09
C ARG A 35 10.58 -6.80 1.95
N ASN A 36 10.10 -6.26 0.85
CA ASN A 36 9.89 -6.96 -0.42
C ASN A 36 10.66 -6.22 -1.53
N GLN A 37 10.33 -6.46 -2.79
CA GLN A 37 11.00 -5.91 -3.97
C GLN A 37 10.03 -5.11 -4.86
N PHE A 38 8.96 -4.55 -4.28
CA PHE A 38 7.99 -3.75 -5.03
C PHE A 38 8.66 -2.47 -5.56
N THR A 39 8.59 -2.26 -6.88
CA THR A 39 9.03 -1.03 -7.54
C THR A 39 7.91 -0.01 -7.72
N GLU A 40 6.67 -0.51 -7.73
CA GLU A 40 5.44 0.26 -7.75
C GLU A 40 4.53 -0.22 -6.62
N ALA A 41 3.75 0.68 -6.03
CA ALA A 41 2.77 0.30 -5.02
C ALA A 41 1.65 -0.55 -5.67
N PRO A 42 1.31 -1.74 -5.14
CA PRO A 42 0.32 -2.65 -5.73
C PRO A 42 -1.13 -2.18 -5.47
N LEU A 43 -1.44 -0.93 -5.81
CA LEU A 43 -2.74 -0.31 -5.56
C LEU A 43 -3.86 -1.00 -6.34
N LYS A 44 -3.60 -1.51 -7.55
CA LYS A 44 -4.58 -2.24 -8.37
C LYS A 44 -5.09 -3.49 -7.65
N SER A 45 -4.17 -4.29 -7.10
CA SER A 45 -4.51 -5.49 -6.35
C SER A 45 -5.24 -5.10 -5.05
N LEU A 46 -4.76 -4.08 -4.33
CA LEU A 46 -5.39 -3.60 -3.08
C LEU A 46 -6.75 -2.92 -3.28
N GLN A 47 -7.07 -2.44 -4.48
CA GLN A 47 -8.34 -1.79 -4.81
C GLN A 47 -9.54 -2.66 -4.46
N LYS A 48 -9.42 -4.00 -4.55
CA LYS A 48 -10.52 -4.92 -4.19
C LYS A 48 -10.82 -4.95 -2.68
N GLN A 49 -9.90 -4.46 -1.83
CA GLN A 49 -10.02 -4.44 -0.37
C GLN A 49 -10.22 -3.03 0.21
N TYR A 50 -10.27 -1.99 -0.65
CA TYR A 50 -10.31 -0.58 -0.26
C TYR A 50 -11.38 -0.21 0.79
N PHE A 51 -12.50 -0.93 0.83
CA PHE A 51 -13.59 -0.64 1.76
C PHE A 51 -13.24 -0.99 3.22
N PHE A 52 -12.37 -1.97 3.44
CA PHE A 52 -12.03 -2.48 4.77
C PHE A 52 -10.57 -2.20 5.18
N LEU A 53 -9.69 -1.95 4.21
CA LEU A 53 -8.27 -1.75 4.45
C LEU A 53 -8.03 -0.43 5.19
N THR A 54 -7.49 -0.50 6.39
CA THR A 54 -7.19 0.68 7.22
C THR A 54 -5.71 0.89 7.47
N SER A 55 -4.89 -0.15 7.29
CA SER A 55 -3.46 -0.12 7.57
C SER A 55 -2.69 -0.86 6.50
N VAL A 56 -1.71 -0.17 5.93
CA VAL A 56 -0.85 -0.67 4.87
C VAL A 56 0.59 -0.35 5.22
N ASP A 57 1.42 -1.38 5.25
CA ASP A 57 2.86 -1.26 5.46
C ASP A 57 3.59 -1.74 4.20
N LEU A 58 4.20 -0.78 3.50
CA LEU A 58 5.01 -0.96 2.30
C LEU A 58 6.48 -0.56 2.57
N SER A 59 6.88 -0.48 3.85
CA SER A 59 8.22 -0.04 4.23
C SER A 59 9.31 -0.96 3.67
N HIS A 60 10.52 -0.42 3.48
CA HIS A 60 11.67 -1.19 2.97
C HIS A 60 11.36 -1.92 1.65
N ASN A 61 10.89 -1.19 0.65
CA ASN A 61 10.74 -1.67 -0.72
C ASN A 61 11.53 -0.76 -1.68
N ASN A 62 11.37 -0.97 -2.98
CA ASN A 62 12.03 -0.19 -4.02
C ASN A 62 11.03 0.74 -4.71
N ILE A 63 9.99 1.20 -4.01
CA ILE A 63 8.90 1.97 -4.60
C ILE A 63 9.40 3.37 -4.95
N GLU A 64 9.43 3.66 -6.24
CA GLU A 64 9.79 5.00 -6.75
C GLU A 64 8.54 5.86 -6.95
N ASN A 65 7.48 5.23 -7.46
CA ASN A 65 6.27 5.93 -7.89
C ASN A 65 5.02 5.35 -7.23
N ILE A 66 4.13 6.24 -6.79
CA ILE A 66 2.78 5.89 -6.34
C ILE A 66 1.82 6.33 -7.44
N PRO A 67 1.05 5.43 -8.07
CA PRO A 67 0.14 5.81 -9.13
C PRO A 67 -0.96 6.77 -8.61
N SER A 68 -1.33 7.73 -9.45
CA SER A 68 -2.35 8.76 -9.17
C SER A 68 -3.79 8.24 -9.31
N ASP A 69 -4.05 6.97 -8.98
CA ASP A 69 -5.36 6.36 -9.21
C ASP A 69 -6.20 6.40 -7.90
N ASP A 70 -7.21 7.26 -7.90
CA ASP A 70 -7.76 7.97 -6.74
C ASP A 70 -8.64 7.16 -5.78
N SER A 71 -8.99 5.91 -6.10
CA SER A 71 -10.03 5.19 -5.33
C SER A 71 -9.53 4.26 -4.21
N THR A 72 -8.26 3.89 -4.20
CA THR A 72 -7.78 2.80 -3.32
C THR A 72 -7.42 3.26 -1.91
N MET A 73 -6.99 4.51 -1.74
CA MET A 73 -6.45 5.01 -0.47
C MET A 73 -7.47 5.72 0.43
N VAL A 74 -8.73 5.81 0.02
CA VAL A 74 -9.76 6.61 0.70
C VAL A 74 -9.95 6.20 2.16
N ASN A 75 -9.87 4.91 2.49
CA ASN A 75 -10.08 4.40 3.86
C ASN A 75 -8.79 4.05 4.63
N ILE A 76 -7.61 4.22 4.01
CA ILE A 76 -6.34 3.93 4.68
C ILE A 76 -6.09 5.01 5.74
N LYS A 77 -6.00 4.58 6.99
CA LYS A 77 -5.73 5.45 8.16
C LYS A 77 -4.25 5.48 8.49
N HIS A 78 -3.55 4.36 8.28
CA HIS A 78 -2.12 4.19 8.55
C HIS A 78 -1.41 3.70 7.29
N LEU A 79 -0.50 4.51 6.77
CA LEU A 79 0.31 4.17 5.61
C LEU A 79 1.79 4.34 5.97
N ASP A 80 2.54 3.23 5.88
CA ASP A 80 4.00 3.26 6.01
C ASP A 80 4.65 3.03 4.64
N LEU A 81 5.41 4.02 4.19
CA LEU A 81 6.21 3.98 2.97
C LEU A 81 7.68 4.25 3.27
N SER A 82 8.08 4.18 4.55
CA SER A 82 9.46 4.45 4.96
C SER A 82 10.46 3.54 4.24
N PHE A 83 11.68 4.04 4.04
CA PHE A 83 12.74 3.31 3.35
C PHE A 83 12.33 2.84 1.96
N ASN A 84 11.71 3.73 1.19
CA ASN A 84 11.48 3.58 -0.26
C ASN A 84 12.11 4.76 -1.01
N PRO A 85 12.67 4.55 -2.21
CA PRO A 85 13.25 5.61 -3.03
C PRO A 85 12.18 6.49 -3.72
N LEU A 86 11.17 6.95 -2.98
CA LEU A 86 10.04 7.71 -3.52
C LEU A 86 10.50 8.98 -4.22
N THR A 87 9.92 9.24 -5.38
CA THR A 87 10.09 10.49 -6.12
C THR A 87 9.21 11.61 -5.56
N PRO A 88 9.56 12.90 -5.77
CA PRO A 88 8.70 14.04 -5.39
C PRO A 88 7.30 13.99 -5.99
N GLN A 89 7.13 13.39 -7.17
CA GLN A 89 5.83 13.21 -7.81
C GLN A 89 4.92 12.28 -6.98
N SER A 90 5.48 11.29 -6.29
CA SER A 90 4.74 10.39 -5.41
C SER A 90 4.10 11.10 -4.23
N ILE A 91 4.73 12.14 -3.66
CA ILE A 91 4.13 12.93 -2.58
C ILE A 91 2.82 13.58 -3.05
N ASN A 92 2.81 14.16 -4.25
CA ASN A 92 1.62 14.82 -4.78
C ASN A 92 0.46 13.83 -4.89
N ASN A 93 0.73 12.61 -5.33
CA ASN A 93 -0.28 11.55 -5.42
C ASN A 93 -0.72 11.06 -4.04
N ILE A 94 0.10 11.20 -2.99
CA ILE A 94 -0.29 10.93 -1.61
C ILE A 94 -1.19 12.05 -1.05
N LEU A 95 -0.83 13.32 -1.26
CA LEU A 95 -1.40 14.46 -0.55
C LEU A 95 -2.55 15.19 -1.27
N ASN A 96 -2.65 15.09 -2.61
CA ASN A 96 -3.63 15.85 -3.38
C ASN A 96 -5.06 15.26 -3.35
N GLU A 97 -5.22 14.01 -2.91
CA GLU A 97 -6.52 13.37 -2.81
C GLU A 97 -7.11 13.53 -1.40
N PRO A 98 -8.45 13.64 -1.25
CA PRO A 98 -9.13 13.69 0.05
C PRO A 98 -9.02 12.33 0.75
N LYS A 99 -7.89 12.10 1.42
CA LYS A 99 -7.60 10.85 2.13
C LYS A 99 -7.97 10.95 3.60
N THR A 100 -8.39 9.83 4.16
CA THR A 100 -8.58 9.68 5.62
C THR A 100 -7.30 9.31 6.36
N VAL A 101 -6.13 9.41 5.72
CA VAL A 101 -4.83 9.09 6.31
C VAL A 101 -4.66 9.92 7.59
N ARG A 102 -4.54 9.23 8.72
CA ARG A 102 -4.32 9.82 10.04
C ARG A 102 -2.86 9.77 10.46
N ALA A 103 -2.13 8.78 9.96
CA ALA A 103 -0.71 8.60 10.18
C ALA A 103 -0.03 8.19 8.87
N LEU A 104 1.02 8.92 8.51
CA LEU A 104 1.82 8.69 7.32
C LEU A 104 3.29 8.66 7.74
N ASN A 105 4.00 7.58 7.40
CA ASN A 105 5.44 7.45 7.64
C ASN A 105 6.19 7.50 6.31
N LEU A 106 7.07 8.50 6.18
CA LEU A 106 7.95 8.73 5.03
C LEU A 106 9.44 8.73 5.43
N ALA A 107 9.78 8.21 6.60
CA ALA A 107 11.18 8.21 7.06
C ALA A 107 12.09 7.47 6.08
N GLY A 108 13.29 8.02 5.82
CA GLY A 108 14.26 7.36 4.92
C GLY A 108 13.80 7.26 3.46
N THR A 109 12.92 8.16 3.03
CA THR A 109 12.55 8.32 1.61
C THR A 109 13.37 9.45 0.98
N ASN A 110 13.41 9.55 -0.36
CA ASN A 110 14.24 10.50 -1.11
C ASN A 110 13.57 11.88 -1.33
N ILE A 111 12.75 12.32 -0.38
CA ILE A 111 11.84 13.46 -0.48
C ILE A 111 11.90 14.33 0.77
#